data_AF-A0A540V4N3-F1
#
_entry.id   AF-A0A540V4N3-F1
#
_cell.length_a   1.000
_cell.length_b   1.000
_cell.length_c   1.000
_cell.angle_alpha   90.00
_cell.angle_beta   90.00
_cell.angle_gamma   90.00
#
_symmetry.space_group_name_H-M   'P 1'
#
loop_
_entity.id
_entity.type
_entity.pdbx_description
1 polymer ?
#
loop_
_entity_poly.entity_id
_entity_poly.type
_entity_poly.pdbx_seq_one_letter_code
_entity_poly.pdbx_strand_id
1 'polypeptide(L)' 'MLSKRTDNNRNQLEMVALDQLVPEDHLVRKIEQAIDFDFIYDLVKDTY' A
#
# COMPACT_ATOMS: atom_id res chain seq x y z
N MET A 1 36.21 14.62 6.03
CA MET A 1 36.11 13.23 6.52
C MET A 1 34.88 12.60 5.90
N LEU A 2 35.02 11.95 4.74
CA LEU A 2 33.93 11.18 4.12
C LEU A 2 33.93 9.80 4.78
N SER A 3 33.25 9.69 5.93
CA SER A 3 33.03 8.41 6.59
C SER A 3 32.32 7.49 5.60
N LYS A 4 33.00 6.41 5.19
CA LYS A 4 32.45 5.32 4.38
C LYS A 4 31.07 4.98 4.96
N ARG A 5 30.01 5.39 4.27
CA ARG A 5 28.66 4.90 4.52
C ARG A 5 28.72 3.45 4.09
N THR A 6 29.03 2.60 5.05
CA THR A 6 28.96 1.15 4.95
C THR A 6 27.68 0.80 4.20
N ASP A 7 27.80 -0.03 3.18
CA ASP A 7 26.76 -0.61 2.35
C ASP A 7 25.73 -1.46 3.14
N ASN A 8 25.44 -1.09 4.39
CA ASN A 8 24.62 -1.83 5.35
C ASN A 8 23.12 -1.47 5.27
N ASN A 9 22.72 -0.48 4.47
CA ASN A 9 21.33 -0.07 4.37
C ASN A 9 20.56 -0.70 3.19
N ARG A 10 21.18 -1.59 2.43
CA ARG A 10 20.58 -2.18 1.22
C ARG A 10 19.71 -3.42 1.50
N ASN A 11 19.92 -4.07 2.65
CA ASN A 11 19.23 -5.32 3.00
C ASN A 11 18.46 -5.20 4.32
N GLN A 12 17.66 -4.15 4.49
CA GLN A 12 16.69 -4.07 5.57
C GLN A 12 15.37 -4.71 5.14
N LEU A 13 14.90 -5.68 5.93
CA LEU A 13 13.55 -6.21 5.84
C LEU A 13 12.63 -5.30 6.64
N GLU A 14 11.69 -4.67 5.95
CA GLU A 14 10.64 -3.85 6.57
C GLU A 14 9.30 -4.56 6.38
N MET A 15 8.62 -4.85 7.50
CA MET A 15 7.28 -5.41 7.49
C MET A 15 6.31 -4.25 7.72
N VAL A 16 5.66 -3.80 6.65
CA VAL A 16 4.60 -2.79 6.68
C VAL A 16 3.29 -3.44 6.29
N ALA A 17 2.20 -3.00 6.92
CA ALA A 17 0.88 -3.39 6.45
C ALA A 17 0.55 -2.60 5.18
N LEU A 18 -0.11 -3.23 4.20
CA LEU A 18 -0.35 -2.62 2.89
C LEU A 18 -1.23 -1.37 2.98
N ASP A 19 -2.16 -1.34 3.93
CA ASP A 19 -2.98 -0.19 4.23
C ASP A 19 -2.14 1.02 4.64
N GLN A 20 -1.07 0.83 5.41
CA GLN A 20 -0.16 1.90 5.85
C GLN A 20 0.63 2.55 4.71
N LEU A 21 0.68 1.93 3.52
CA LEU A 21 1.28 2.54 2.34
C LEU A 21 0.41 3.65 1.75
N VAL A 22 -0.87 3.70 2.10
CA VAL A 22 -1.79 4.75 1.70
C VAL A 22 -1.74 5.88 2.76
N PRO A 23 -1.63 7.15 2.39
CA PRO A 23 -1.70 8.24 3.38
C PRO A 23 -3.12 8.44 3.96
N GLU A 24 -3.22 8.93 5.20
CA GLU A 24 -4.49 9.18 5.91
C GLU A 24 -5.44 10.12 5.16
N ASP A 25 -4.94 11.23 4.63
CA ASP A 25 -5.77 12.21 3.92
C ASP A 25 -5.95 11.87 2.42
N HIS A 26 -5.62 10.64 2.01
CA HIS A 26 -5.69 10.27 0.60
C HIS A 26 -7.13 10.07 0.12
N LEU A 27 -7.40 10.52 -1.12
CA LEU A 27 -8.73 10.46 -1.73
C LEU A 27 -9.32 9.04 -1.78
N VAL A 28 -8.47 8.04 -2.04
CA VAL A 28 -8.90 6.62 -2.10
C VAL A 28 -9.60 6.17 -0.81
N ARG A 29 -9.11 6.60 0.35
CA ARG A 29 -9.74 6.28 1.65
C ARG A 29 -11.09 6.97 1.83
N LYS A 30 -11.21 8.21 1.35
CA LYS A 30 -12.49 8.95 1.36
C LYS A 30 -13.52 8.26 0.47
N ILE A 31 -13.08 7.71 -0.67
CA ILE A 31 -13.95 6.97 -1.59
C ILE A 31 -14.35 5.62 -0.98
N GLU A 32 -13.41 4.87 -0.40
CA GLU A 32 -13.67 3.60 0.29
C GLU A 32 -14.67 3.74 1.44
N GLN A 33 -14.65 4.85 2.17
CA GLN A 33 -15.65 5.13 3.21
C GLN A 33 -17.02 5.51 2.65
N ALA A 34 -17.09 5.98 1.40
CA ALA A 34 -18.31 6.48 0.79
C ALA A 34 -19.01 5.45 -0.10
N ILE A 35 -18.30 4.42 -0.57
CA ILE A 35 -18.77 3.44 -1.54
C ILE A 35 -18.42 2.03 -1.07
N ASP A 36 -19.44 1.17 -1.00
CA ASP A 36 -19.25 -0.26 -0.86
C ASP A 36 -18.79 -0.85 -2.21
N PHE A 37 -17.61 -1.47 -2.21
CA PHE A 37 -16.97 -2.04 -3.40
C PHE A 37 -17.25 -3.53 -3.60
N ASP A 38 -18.06 -4.17 -2.74
CA ASP A 38 -18.36 -5.60 -2.85
C ASP A 38 -18.95 -6.00 -4.22
N PHE A 39 -19.65 -5.08 -4.89
CA PHE A 39 -20.21 -5.29 -6.23
C PHE A 39 -19.16 -5.62 -7.31
N ILE A 40 -17.91 -5.23 -7.12
CA ILE A 40 -16.84 -5.47 -8.11
C ILE A 40 -16.61 -6.97 -8.27
N TYR A 41 -16.68 -7.74 -7.18
CA TYR A 41 -16.43 -9.19 -7.22
C TYR A 41 -17.44 -9.93 -8.09
N ASP A 42 -18.72 -9.53 -8.03
CA ASP A 42 -19.75 -10.08 -8.92
C ASP A 42 -19.51 -9.67 -10.38
N LEU A 43 -19.04 -8.45 -10.61
CA LEU A 43 -18.82 -7.92 -11.97
C LEU A 43 -17.67 -8.62 -12.71
N VAL A 44 -16.60 -8.98 -12.01
CA VAL A 44 -15.39 -9.59 -12.62
C VAL A 44 -15.31 -11.10 -12.44
N LYS A 45 -16.39 -11.72 -11.97
CA LYS A 45 -16.42 -13.15 -11.63
C LYS A 45 -15.94 -14.06 -12.77
N ASP A 46 -16.24 -13.69 -14.02
CA ASP A 46 -15.92 -14.50 -15.20
C ASP A 46 -14.42 -14.42 -15.60
N THR A 47 -13.59 -13.61 -14.92
CA THR A 47 -12.18 -13.43 -15.28
C THR A 47 -11.21 -14.36 -14.54
N TYR A 48 -11.71 -15.25 -13.69
CA TYR A 48 -10.91 -16.17 -12.86
C TYR A 48 -11.29 -17.63 -13.08
#